data_AF-A0A4R7P221-F1
#
_entry.id   AF-A0A4R7P221-F1
#
_cell.length_a   1.000
_cell.length_b   1.000
_cell.length_c   1.000
_cell.angle_alpha   90.00
_cell.angle_beta   90.00
_cell.angle_gamma   90.00
#
_symmetry.space_group_name_H-M   'P 1'
#
loop_
_entity.id
_entity.type
_entity.pdbx_description
1 polymer ?
#
loop_
_entity_poly.entity_id
_entity_poly.type
_entity_poly.pdbx_seq_one_letter_code
_entity_poly.pdbx_strand_id
1 'polypeptide(L)' 'YRSFDGAYSLYENGDKRIMDGKHPYWSWCHVTAANIQTGSVTRLEQVRQVENQYFSGANDPKLYDSYLTQGALMKLGAA' A
#
# COMPACT_ATOMS: atom_id res chain seq x y z
N TYR A 1 0.81 6.84 -20.78
CA TYR A 1 -0.30 7.13 -19.84
C TYR A 1 -0.53 5.87 -19.01
N ARG A 2 -0.43 5.94 -17.68
CA ARG A 2 -0.69 4.82 -16.78
C ARG A 2 -2.01 5.08 -16.08
N SER A 3 -2.97 4.18 -16.25
CA SER A 3 -4.24 4.21 -15.53
C SER A 3 -4.24 3.07 -14.51
N PHE A 4 -4.90 3.27 -13.38
CA PHE A 4 -5.09 2.21 -12.40
C PHE A 4 -6.58 2.04 -12.10
N ASP A 5 -6.95 0.81 -11.76
CA ASP A 5 -8.25 0.43 -11.25
C ASP A 5 -8.07 -0.22 -9.87
N GLY A 6 -8.95 0.12 -8.94
CA GLY A 6 -8.83 -0.26 -7.54
C GLY A 6 -10.15 -0.72 -6.95
N ALA A 7 -10.11 -1.81 -6.18
CA ALA A 7 -11.22 -2.28 -5.37
C ALA A 7 -10.86 -2.21 -3.88
N TYR A 8 -11.84 -1.79 -3.08
CA TYR A 8 -11.68 -1.59 -1.64
C TYR A 8 -12.62 -2.52 -0.89
N SER A 9 -12.13 -3.06 0.21
CA SER A 9 -12.97 -3.77 1.17
C SER A 9 -12.33 -3.75 2.55
N LEU A 10 -13.01 -4.35 3.53
CA LEU A 10 -12.37 -4.74 4.76
C LEU A 10 -11.32 -5.82 4.46
N TYR A 11 -10.18 -5.72 5.14
CA TYR A 11 -9.15 -6.75 5.19
C TYR A 11 -9.61 -7.88 6.11
N GLU A 12 -10.59 -8.63 5.62
CA GLU A 12 -11.20 -9.76 6.31
C GLU A 12 -11.35 -10.93 5.33
N ASN A 13 -10.98 -12.13 5.78
CA ASN A 13 -11.13 -13.38 5.06
C ASN A 13 -11.44 -14.49 6.06
N GLY A 14 -12.72 -14.70 6.32
CA GLY A 14 -13.20 -15.62 7.36
C GLY A 14 -12.66 -15.22 8.73
N ASP A 15 -11.94 -16.14 9.38
CA ASP A 15 -11.35 -15.88 10.70
C ASP A 15 -10.13 -14.95 10.69
N LYS A 16 -9.58 -14.66 9.51
CA LYS A 16 -8.41 -13.79 9.34
C LYS A 16 -8.85 -12.36 9.12
N ARG A 17 -8.41 -11.45 9.99
CA ARG A 17 -8.67 -10.01 9.84
C ARG A 17 -7.43 -9.20 10.20
N ILE A 18 -7.23 -8.09 9.50
CA ILE A 18 -6.27 -7.06 9.91
C ILE A 18 -7.07 -6.00 10.67
N MET A 19 -6.67 -5.72 11.91
CA MET A 19 -7.36 -4.75 12.76
C MET A 19 -6.67 -3.39 12.69
N ASP A 20 -7.47 -2.35 12.65
CA ASP A 20 -7.09 -0.96 12.81
C ASP A 20 -7.81 -0.41 14.05
N GLY A 21 -7.10 -0.43 15.18
CA GLY A 21 -7.69 -0.17 16.49
C GLY A 21 -8.83 -1.14 16.82
N LYS A 22 -10.07 -0.63 16.87
CA LYS A 22 -11.27 -1.40 17.23
C LYS A 22 -12.04 -1.96 16.04
N HIS A 23 -11.66 -1.59 14.80
CA HIS A 23 -12.40 -1.96 13.59
C HIS A 23 -11.49 -2.70 12.61
N PRO A 24 -12.02 -3.57 11.73
CA PRO A 24 -11.21 -4.15 10.68
C PRO A 24 -10.70 -3.07 9.73
N TYR A 25 -9.46 -3.24 9.28
CA TYR A 25 -8.79 -2.31 8.39
C TYR A 25 -9.51 -2.26 7.04
N TRP A 26 -9.93 -1.07 6.62
CA TRP A 26 -10.51 -0.82 5.29
C TRP A 26 -9.47 -0.19 4.39
N SER A 27 -9.15 -0.85 3.27
CA SER A 27 -8.22 -0.29 2.30
C SER A 27 -8.39 -0.96 0.93
N TRP A 28 -7.52 -0.57 0.01
CA TRP A 28 -7.38 -1.20 -1.30
C TRP A 28 -7.10 -2.68 -1.10
N CYS A 29 -7.91 -3.59 -1.63
CA CYS A 29 -7.64 -5.03 -1.62
C CYS A 29 -7.22 -5.54 -3.00
N HIS A 30 -7.45 -4.73 -4.03
CA HIS A 30 -7.04 -4.99 -5.39
C HIS A 30 -6.62 -3.67 -6.03
N VAL A 31 -5.43 -3.62 -6.62
CA VAL A 31 -4.99 -2.48 -7.44
C VAL A 31 -4.29 -3.03 -8.68
N THR A 32 -4.86 -2.74 -9.84
CA THR A 32 -4.31 -3.13 -11.13
C THR A 32 -3.97 -1.87 -11.93
N ALA A 33 -2.75 -1.78 -12.42
CA ALA A 33 -2.26 -0.68 -13.25
C ALA A 33 -2.00 -1.18 -14.67
N ALA A 34 -2.52 -0.44 -15.65
CA ALA A 34 -2.36 -0.72 -17.08
C ALA A 34 -1.58 0.40 -17.77
N ASN A 35 -0.66 0.01 -18.64
CA ASN A 35 0.05 0.91 -19.54
C ASN A 35 -0.46 0.73 -20.97
N ILE A 36 -1.24 1.68 -21.46
CA ILE A 36 -1.87 1.59 -22.79
C ILE A 36 -0.85 1.60 -23.93
N GLN A 37 0.33 2.20 -23.73
CA GLN A 37 1.36 2.29 -24.78
C GLN A 37 2.08 0.97 -25.00
N THR A 38 2.20 0.13 -23.96
CA THR A 38 2.91 -1.15 -24.02
C THR A 38 1.98 -2.35 -23.92
N GLY A 39 0.70 -2.15 -23.60
CA GLY A 39 -0.26 -3.21 -23.31
C GLY A 39 0.00 -3.96 -21.99
N SER A 40 0.98 -3.52 -21.19
CA SER A 40 1.37 -4.21 -19.97
C SER A 40 0.36 -3.95 -18.84
N VAL A 41 -0.01 -5.01 -18.12
CA VAL A 41 -0.86 -4.95 -16.93
C VAL A 41 -0.06 -5.46 -15.74
N THR A 42 -0.09 -4.73 -14.65
CA THR A 42 0.62 -5.04 -13.40
C THR A 42 -0.35 -4.95 -12.24
N ARG A 43 -0.17 -5.79 -11.23
CA ARG A 43 -0.98 -5.76 -10.00
C ARG A 43 -0.08 -5.43 -8.82
N LEU A 44 -0.56 -4.56 -7.94
CA LEU A 44 0.13 -4.28 -6.69
C LEU A 44 0.14 -5.54 -5.82
N GLU A 45 1.32 -5.93 -5.35
CA GLU A 45 1.45 -7.01 -4.39
C GLU A 45 1.31 -6.47 -2.97
N GLN A 46 0.35 -7.01 -2.22
CA GLN A 46 0.07 -6.58 -0.86
C GLN A 46 0.78 -7.50 0.12
N VAL A 47 1.98 -7.08 0.51
CA VAL A 47 2.82 -7.84 1.43
C VAL A 47 2.79 -7.24 2.83
N ARG A 48 3.18 -8.02 3.84
CA ARG A 48 3.32 -7.53 5.22
C ARG A 48 4.58 -6.71 5.42
N GLN A 49 5.63 -7.01 4.64
CA GLN A 49 6.90 -6.33 4.72
C GLN A 49 7.67 -6.43 3.40
N VAL A 50 8.60 -5.50 3.19
CA VAL A 50 9.59 -5.50 2.11
C VAL A 50 10.98 -5.34 2.72
N GLU A 51 11.94 -6.13 2.24
CA GLU A 51 13.37 -6.06 2.63
C GLU A 51 13.63 -6.14 4.14
N ASN A 52 12.67 -6.68 4.91
CA ASN A 52 12.71 -6.73 6.37
C ASN A 52 12.91 -5.35 7.03
N GLN A 53 12.60 -4.27 6.32
CA GLN A 53 12.79 -2.88 6.75
C GLN A 53 11.48 -2.10 6.68
N TYR A 54 10.70 -2.31 5.63
CA TYR A 54 9.44 -1.61 5.42
C TYR A 54 8.29 -2.51 5.81
N PHE A 55 7.51 -2.09 6.80
CA PHE A 55 6.37 -2.85 7.31
C PHE A 55 5.07 -2.17 6.90
N SER A 56 4.11 -2.98 6.44
CA SER A 56 2.78 -2.48 6.09
C SER A 56 2.04 -2.06 7.36
N GLY A 57 1.43 -0.88 7.31
CA GLY A 57 0.68 -0.30 8.42
C GLY A 57 -0.29 0.76 7.94
N ALA A 58 -1.22 1.11 8.82
CA ALA A 58 -2.21 2.15 8.58
C ALA A 58 -2.43 2.94 9.86
N ASN A 59 -2.85 4.19 9.71
CA ASN A 59 -3.23 5.08 10.83
C ASN A 59 -2.16 5.26 11.93
N ASP A 60 -0.88 5.03 11.61
CA ASP A 60 0.24 5.43 12.45
C ASP A 60 0.71 6.85 12.04
N PRO A 61 0.61 7.85 12.94
CA PRO A 61 1.06 9.21 12.67
C PRO A 61 2.52 9.31 12.20
N LYS A 62 3.39 8.37 12.61
CA LYS A 62 4.81 8.35 12.23
C LYS A 62 5.03 8.06 10.75
N LEU A 63 4.05 7.48 10.06
CA LEU A 63 4.14 7.19 8.63
C LEU A 63 4.22 8.46 7.79
N TYR A 64 3.58 9.54 8.26
CA TYR A 64 3.65 10.82 7.56
C TYR A 64 5.08 11.34 7.48
N ASP A 65 5.74 11.45 8.63
CA ASP A 65 7.12 11.93 8.69
C ASP A 65 8.13 10.96 8.07
N SER A 66 7.80 9.67 8.00
CA SER A 66 8.67 8.62 7.45
C SER A 66 8.58 8.49 5.93
N TYR A 67 7.46 8.85 5.30
CA TYR A 67 7.23 8.56 3.87
C TYR A 67 6.56 9.68 3.06
N LEU A 68 5.86 10.62 3.71
CA LEU A 68 5.00 11.61 3.02
C LEU A 68 5.55 13.04 3.05
N THR A 69 6.74 13.26 3.59
CA THR A 69 7.43 14.56 3.54
C THR A 69 8.51 14.58 2.46
N GLN A 70 8.84 15.78 1.96
CA GLN A 70 9.96 15.94 1.00
C GLN A 70 11.28 15.41 1.59
N GLY A 71 11.55 15.70 2.87
CA GLY A 71 12.74 15.22 3.55
C GLY A 71 12.77 13.69 3.69
N ALA A 72 11.62 13.05 3.93
CA ALA A 72 11.51 11.60 3.92
C ALA A 72 11.83 10.99 2.55
N LEU A 73 11.22 11.54 1.48
CA LEU A 73 11.46 11.07 0.12
C LEU A 73 12.92 11.22 -0.30
N MET A 74 13.56 12.34 0.07
CA MET A 74 15.00 12.54 -0.17
C MET A 74 15.86 11.49 0.56
N LYS A 75 15.54 11.17 1.82
CA LYS A 75 16.28 10.15 2.59
C LYS A 75 16.11 8.75 1.97
N LEU A 76 14.89 8.41 1.53
CA LEU A 76 14.60 7.13 0.88
C LEU A 76 15.33 6.98 -0.46
N GLY A 77 15.42 8.05 -1.26
CA GLY A 77 16.13 8.03 -2.55
C GLY A 77 17.65 8.09 -2.43
N ALA A 78 18.19 8.46 -1.27
CA ALA A 78 19.63 8.49 -1.00
C ALA A 78 20.15 7.19 -0.34
N ALA A 79 19.24 6.29 0.07
CA ALA A 79 19.55 5.01 0.70
C ALA A 79 19.89 3.92 -0.34
#